data_AF-A0A1R0KTA4-F1
#
_entry.id   AF-A0A1R0KTA4-F1
#
_cell.length_a   1.000
_cell.length_b   1.000
_cell.length_c   1.000
_cell.angle_alpha   90.00
_cell.angle_beta   90.00
_cell.angle_gamma   90.00
#
_symmetry.space_group_name_H-M   'P 1'
#
loop_
_entity.id
_entity.type
_entity.pdbx_description
1 polymer ?
#
loop_
_entity_poly.entity_id
_entity_poly.type
_entity_poly.pdbx_seq_one_letter_code
_entity_poly.pdbx_strand_id
1 'polypeptide(L)'
;MIQMRKIAKGMAIVTMAAAAAAPVSLAIATPAFAQSSCSAGTWGGVWGWGDCRGSGQWQLKVSCTWGGDATSAVLSGPGHVDVKCPWGSARTASIIYR
;
A
#
# COMPACT_ATOMS: atom_id res chain seq x y z
N MET A 1 -55.09 -19.09 -13.07
CA MET A 1 -55.15 -19.64 -11.70
C MET A 1 -54.81 -21.11 -11.77
N ILE A 2 -53.73 -21.55 -11.10
CA ILE A 2 -53.55 -22.86 -10.44
C ILE A 2 -52.16 -22.83 -9.80
N GLN A 3 -52.18 -22.85 -8.47
CA GLN A 3 -51.05 -23.03 -7.56
C GLN A 3 -50.42 -24.41 -7.77
N MET A 4 -49.11 -24.54 -7.52
CA MET A 4 -48.57 -25.72 -6.83
C MET A 4 -47.19 -25.43 -6.25
N ARG A 5 -47.19 -25.12 -4.94
CA ARG A 5 -46.04 -25.13 -4.04
C ARG A 5 -45.46 -26.54 -3.98
N LYS A 6 -44.14 -26.69 -4.08
CA LYS A 6 -43.43 -27.86 -3.53
C LYS A 6 -42.19 -27.37 -2.78
N ILE A 7 -42.37 -27.33 -1.46
CA ILE A 7 -41.33 -27.20 -0.45
C ILE A 7 -40.61 -28.55 -0.41
N ALA A 8 -39.32 -28.57 -0.76
CA ALA A 8 -38.46 -29.74 -0.55
C ALA A 8 -37.36 -29.37 0.43
N LYS A 9 -37.48 -29.94 1.63
CA LYS A 9 -36.47 -29.94 2.70
C LYS A 9 -35.25 -30.73 2.21
N GLY A 10 -34.09 -30.10 2.15
CA GLY A 10 -32.80 -30.73 1.88
C GLY A 10 -31.91 -30.67 3.13
N MET A 11 -31.53 -31.85 3.60
CA MET A 11 -30.77 -32.14 4.82
C MET A 11 -29.43 -31.38 4.94
N ALA A 12 -29.06 -31.19 6.21
CA ALA A 12 -27.80 -30.68 6.71
C ALA A 12 -26.56 -31.39 6.14
N ILE A 13 -25.51 -30.61 5.90
CA ILE A 13 -24.12 -31.07 6.00
C ILE A 13 -23.38 -30.04 6.83
N VAL A 14 -23.11 -30.39 8.08
CA VAL A 14 -22.15 -29.70 8.94
C VAL A 14 -20.77 -30.18 8.51
N THR A 15 -20.08 -29.42 7.66
CA THR A 15 -18.65 -29.59 7.44
C THR A 15 -17.89 -28.82 8.51
N MET A 16 -17.49 -29.52 9.57
CA MET A 16 -16.37 -29.08 10.39
C MET A 16 -15.10 -29.18 9.54
N ALA A 17 -14.59 -28.04 9.11
CA ALA A 17 -13.22 -27.91 8.60
C ALA A 17 -12.46 -26.99 9.55
N ALA A 18 -11.77 -27.61 10.51
CA ALA A 18 -10.66 -26.98 11.20
C ALA A 18 -9.50 -26.88 10.21
N ALA A 19 -9.03 -25.67 9.88
CA ALA A 19 -7.64 -25.43 9.50
C ALA A 19 -7.36 -23.94 9.33
N ALA A 20 -6.19 -23.57 9.86
CA ALA A 20 -5.44 -22.34 9.62
C ALA A 20 -6.01 -21.06 10.26
N ALA A 21 -5.54 -20.79 11.48
CA ALA A 21 -5.24 -19.42 11.88
C ALA A 21 -4.21 -18.87 10.88
N ALA A 22 -4.70 -18.26 9.80
CA ALA A 22 -3.86 -17.45 8.95
C ALA A 22 -3.36 -16.27 9.79
N PRO A 23 -2.05 -15.96 9.80
CA PRO A 23 -1.61 -14.69 10.34
C PRO A 23 -2.28 -13.62 9.49
N VAL A 24 -3.29 -12.96 10.07
CA VAL A 24 -3.83 -11.73 9.53
C VAL A 24 -2.65 -10.77 9.54
N SER A 25 -1.99 -10.67 8.39
CA SER A 25 -1.02 -9.63 8.17
C SER A 25 -1.83 -8.35 8.29
N LEU A 26 -1.77 -7.71 9.46
CA LEU A 26 -2.14 -6.30 9.58
C LEU A 26 -1.16 -5.55 8.69
N ALA A 27 -1.48 -5.52 7.39
CA ALA A 27 -1.09 -4.43 6.54
C ALA A 27 -1.70 -3.21 7.20
N ILE A 28 -0.90 -2.58 8.07
CA ILE A 28 -1.06 -1.20 8.51
C ILE A 28 -1.22 -0.38 7.23
N ALA A 29 -2.46 -0.23 6.80
CA ALA A 29 -2.87 0.67 5.75
C ALA A 29 -2.57 2.07 6.30
N THR A 30 -1.41 2.57 5.96
CA THR A 30 -1.04 3.97 6.19
C THR A 30 -2.16 4.84 5.62
N PRO A 31 -2.65 5.83 6.39
CA PRO A 31 -3.83 6.58 6.03
C PRO A 31 -3.63 7.24 4.67
N ALA A 32 -4.48 6.88 3.71
CA ALA A 32 -4.62 7.59 2.44
C ALA A 32 -5.27 8.96 2.74
N PHE A 33 -4.48 9.87 3.31
CA PHE A 33 -4.83 11.29 3.34
C PHE A 33 -5.06 11.74 1.89
N ALA A 34 -6.17 12.45 1.70
CA ALA A 34 -6.71 12.92 0.43
C ALA A 34 -5.64 13.07 -0.65
N GLN A 35 -5.75 12.20 -1.66
CA GLN A 35 -4.80 12.02 -2.75
C GLN A 35 -4.62 13.33 -3.53
N SER A 36 -3.66 14.16 -3.12
CA SER A 36 -2.76 14.73 -4.12
C SER A 36 -2.19 13.53 -4.85
N SER A 37 -2.33 13.48 -6.18
CA SER A 37 -2.02 12.31 -7.00
C SER A 37 -0.50 12.08 -6.98
N CYS A 38 -0.06 11.44 -5.90
CA CYS A 38 1.31 11.19 -5.58
C CYS A 38 1.55 9.68 -5.62
N SER A 39 2.55 9.30 -6.39
CA SER A 39 3.03 7.93 -6.53
C SER A 39 4.45 7.86 -6.02
N ALA A 40 4.77 6.80 -5.29
CA ALA A 40 6.15 6.48 -4.95
C ALA A 40 6.46 5.05 -5.36
N GLY A 41 7.71 4.82 -5.72
CA GLY A 41 8.19 3.50 -6.08
C GLY A 41 9.69 3.38 -5.89
N THR A 42 10.20 2.17 -6.10
CA THR A 42 11.63 1.90 -6.11
C THR A 42 12.04 1.38 -7.47
N TRP A 43 13.26 1.70 -7.89
CA TRP A 43 13.79 1.27 -9.18
C TRP A 43 15.31 1.09 -9.13
N GLY A 44 15.85 0.32 -10.08
CA GLY A 44 17.30 0.10 -10.19
C GLY A 44 17.97 -0.49 -8.95
N GLY A 45 17.21 -1.10 -8.05
CA GLY A 45 17.67 -1.68 -6.80
C GLY A 45 18.11 -0.68 -5.72
N VAL A 46 18.59 0.52 -6.06
CA VAL A 46 19.15 1.49 -5.10
C VAL A 46 18.44 2.85 -5.11
N TRP A 47 17.45 3.03 -5.97
CA TRP A 47 16.73 4.29 -6.12
C TRP A 47 15.28 4.16 -5.65
N GLY A 48 14.79 5.20 -5.00
CA GLY A 48 13.38 5.45 -4.79
C GLY A 48 12.97 6.71 -5.52
N TRP A 49 11.78 6.71 -6.10
CA TRP A 49 11.22 7.85 -6.82
C TRP A 49 9.88 8.23 -6.22
N GLY A 50 9.53 9.51 -6.36
CA GLY A 50 8.26 10.10 -5.94
C GLY A 50 7.79 11.07 -7.00
N ASP A 51 6.56 10.92 -7.44
CA ASP A 51 5.92 11.80 -8.42
C ASP A 51 4.62 12.30 -7.84
N CYS A 52 4.46 13.61 -7.73
CA CYS A 52 3.22 14.24 -7.26
C CYS A 52 2.67 15.18 -8.34
N ARG A 53 1.35 15.15 -8.54
CA ARG A 53 0.65 16.08 -9.45
C ARG A 53 -0.31 17.03 -8.74
N GLY A 54 -0.44 16.93 -7.42
CA GLY A 54 -1.33 17.78 -6.63
C GLY A 54 -0.70 19.07 -6.14
N SER A 55 -1.53 19.94 -5.56
CA SER A 55 -1.09 21.05 -4.72
C SER A 55 -0.87 20.58 -3.29
N GLY A 56 0.23 20.98 -2.67
CA GLY A 56 0.55 20.62 -1.28
C GLY A 56 2.05 20.47 -1.07
N GLN A 57 2.46 20.39 0.19
CA GLN A 57 3.85 20.07 0.52
C GLN A 57 3.98 18.56 0.71
N TRP A 58 5.00 17.98 0.10
CA TRP A 58 5.24 16.55 0.15
C TRP A 58 6.74 16.25 0.19
N GLN A 59 7.07 15.08 0.71
CA GLN A 59 8.44 14.63 0.86
C GLN A 59 8.49 13.13 0.54
N LEU A 60 9.45 12.72 -0.27
CA LEU A 60 9.71 11.31 -0.51
C LEU A 60 10.55 10.75 0.64
N LYS A 61 10.08 9.68 1.27
CA LYS A 61 10.85 8.86 2.20
C LYS A 61 11.09 7.50 1.58
N VAL A 62 12.35 7.10 1.48
CA VAL A 62 12.79 5.81 0.97
C VAL A 62 13.46 5.06 2.12
N SER A 63 12.93 3.90 2.46
CA SER A 63 13.58 2.99 3.39
C SER A 63 14.54 2.10 2.60
N CYS A 64 15.80 2.16 2.99
CA CYS A 64 16.92 1.41 2.44
C CYS A 64 17.13 0.12 3.26
N THR A 65 17.91 -0.80 2.69
CA THR A 65 18.30 -2.03 3.39
C THR A 65 19.15 -1.68 4.63
N TRP A 66 19.17 -2.56 5.63
CA TRP A 66 19.94 -2.38 6.87
C TRP A 66 19.42 -1.27 7.79
N GLY A 67 18.15 -0.87 7.64
CA GLY A 67 17.52 0.15 8.48
C GLY A 67 17.93 1.58 8.15
N GLY A 68 18.62 1.80 7.02
CA GLY A 68 18.86 3.15 6.51
C GLY A 68 17.57 3.76 5.98
N ASP A 69 17.41 5.06 6.13
CA ASP A 69 16.36 5.83 5.47
C ASP A 69 17.03 6.95 4.66
N ALA A 70 16.47 7.25 3.49
CA ALA A 70 16.86 8.38 2.68
C ALA A 70 15.60 9.21 2.39
N THR A 71 15.63 10.50 2.69
CA THR A 71 14.50 11.40 2.46
C THR A 71 14.89 12.52 1.50
N SER A 72 13.97 12.89 0.62
CA SER A 72 14.13 14.06 -0.23
C SER A 72 13.98 15.36 0.56
N ALA A 73 14.26 16.49 -0.08
CA ALA A 73 13.76 17.78 0.40
C ALA A 73 12.22 17.80 0.35
N VAL A 74 11.62 18.70 1.14
CA VAL A 74 10.18 18.99 1.05
C VAL A 74 9.94 19.78 -0.23
N LEU A 75 9.11 19.21 -1.11
CA LEU A 75 8.70 19.80 -2.37
C LEU A 75 7.29 20.38 -2.19
N SER A 76 7.01 21.46 -2.92
CA SER A 76 5.70 22.10 -2.91
C SER A 76 5.11 22.08 -4.32
N GLY A 77 3.89 21.58 -4.44
CA GLY A 77 3.21 21.44 -5.73
C GLY A 77 3.65 20.22 -6.54
N PRO A 78 3.33 20.19 -7.85
CA PRO A 78 3.62 19.05 -8.69
C PRO A 78 5.12 18.94 -8.98
N GLY A 79 5.66 17.72 -8.93
CA GLY A 79 7.07 17.47 -9.19
C GLY A 79 7.45 16.00 -9.12
N HIS A 80 8.63 15.71 -9.62
CA HIS A 80 9.27 14.41 -9.54
C HIS A 80 10.57 14.53 -8.74
N VAL A 81 10.84 13.56 -7.87
CA VAL A 81 12.09 13.49 -7.13
C VAL A 81 12.59 12.06 -7.04
N ASP A 82 13.90 11.91 -7.21
CA ASP A 82 14.62 10.67 -7.01
C ASP A 82 15.52 10.79 -5.79
N VAL A 83 15.52 9.74 -4.98
CA VAL A 83 16.38 9.61 -3.81
C VAL A 83 17.14 8.31 -3.93
N LYS A 84 18.46 8.41 -3.85
CA LYS A 84 19.35 7.24 -3.83
C LYS A 84 19.56 6.78 -2.40
N CYS A 85 19.49 5.47 -2.18
CA CYS A 85 20.02 4.86 -0.98
C CYS A 85 21.54 4.98 -0.97
N PRO A 86 22.15 5.63 0.05
CA PRO A 86 23.60 5.77 0.12
C PRO A 86 24.30 4.41 0.29
N TRP A 87 23.61 3.45 0.91
CA TRP A 87 24.10 2.10 1.14
C TRP A 87 22.96 1.09 0.94
N GLY A 88 23.27 -0.05 0.34
CA GLY A 88 22.29 -1.13 0.13
C GLY A 88 21.21 -0.79 -0.92
N SER A 89 20.08 -1.49 -0.82
CA SER A 89 19.00 -1.42 -1.80
C SER A 89 17.77 -0.68 -1.26
N ALA A 90 17.05 0.03 -2.12
CA ALA A 90 15.77 0.66 -1.82
C ALA A 90 14.70 -0.43 -1.63
N ARG A 91 14.13 -0.50 -0.42
CA ARG A 91 13.13 -1.51 -0.04
C ARG A 91 11.72 -0.98 -0.28
N THR A 92 11.45 0.20 0.23
CA THR A 92 10.12 0.81 0.22
C THR A 92 10.25 2.29 -0.01
N ALA A 93 9.37 2.87 -0.81
CA ALA A 93 9.27 4.31 -0.99
C ALA A 93 7.85 4.75 -0.59
N SER A 94 7.76 5.86 0.13
CA SER A 94 6.51 6.42 0.61
C SER A 94 6.53 7.94 0.52
N ILE A 95 5.37 8.53 0.26
CA ILE A 95 5.18 9.98 0.24
C ILE A 95 4.69 10.41 1.62
N ILE A 96 5.37 11.38 2.22
CA ILE A 96 4.97 12.04 3.45
C ILE A 96 4.39 13.40 3.06
N TYR A 97 3.10 13.58 3.29
CA TYR A 97 2.43 14.88 3.14
C TYR A 97 2.70 15.76 4.36
N ARG A 98 2.87 17.07 4.13
CA ARG A 98 3.13 18.10 5.15
C ARG A 98 2.05 19.16 5.13
#